data_AF-A0A5J4EBX2-F1
#
_entry.id   AF-A0A5J4EBX2-F1
#
_cell.length_a   1.000
_cell.length_b   1.000
_cell.length_c   1.000
_cell.angle_alpha   90.00
_cell.angle_beta   90.00
_cell.angle_gamma   90.00
#
_symmetry.space_group_name_H-M   'P 1'
#
loop_
_entity.id
_entity.type
_entity.pdbx_description
1 polymer ?
#
loop_
_entity_poly.entity_id
_entity_poly.type
_entity_poly.pdbx_seq_one_letter_code
_entity_poly.pdbx_strand_id
1 'polypeptide(L)' 'MLADTGIDRDLEKLLSAPFVISPEYGTRCSTLVLWDNSGDIHFCERSFTPAGEMDQEKSYRLQLD' A
#
# COMPACT_ATOMS: atom_id res chain seq x y z
N MET A 1 9.00 1.13 21.76
CA MET A 1 10.36 1.26 21.20
C MET A 1 10.24 0.88 19.74
N LEU A 2 10.73 1.71 18.80
CA LEU A 2 10.82 1.29 17.39
C LEU A 2 11.99 0.32 17.26
N ALA A 3 12.05 -0.42 16.14
CA ALA A 3 13.25 -1.18 15.78
C ALA A 3 14.45 -0.22 15.63
N ASP A 4 15.66 -0.73 15.47
CA ASP A 4 16.80 0.08 15.02
C ASP A 4 17.04 -0.28 13.56
N THR A 5 16.39 0.43 12.64
CA THR A 5 16.47 0.12 11.20
C THR A 5 17.66 0.77 10.51
N GLY A 6 18.51 1.51 11.24
CA GLY A 6 19.66 2.22 10.68
C GLY A 6 19.33 3.44 9.82
N ILE A 7 18.09 3.95 9.88
CA ILE A 7 17.69 5.21 9.24
C ILE A 7 17.50 6.31 10.28
N ASP A 8 17.34 7.56 9.83
CA ASP A 8 17.04 8.66 10.74
C ASP A 8 15.79 8.37 11.58
N ARG A 9 15.84 8.73 12.87
CA ARG A 9 14.81 8.34 13.83
C ARG A 9 13.45 8.97 13.55
N ASP A 10 13.39 10.15 12.97
CA ASP A 10 12.12 10.78 12.63
C ASP A 10 11.52 10.17 11.36
N LEU A 11 12.38 9.75 10.42
CA LEU A 11 11.95 8.93 9.30
C LEU A 11 11.44 7.56 9.78
N GLU A 12 12.15 6.88 10.67
CA GLU A 12 11.72 5.59 11.24
C GLU A 12 10.34 5.68 11.92
N LYS A 13 10.08 6.75 12.68
CA LYS A 13 8.75 7.01 13.24
C LYS A 13 7.71 7.19 12.14
N LEU A 14 8.00 8.01 11.13
CA LEU A 14 7.08 8.25 10.01
C LEU A 14 6.72 6.95 9.29
N LEU A 15 7.72 6.09 9.03
CA LEU A 15 7.56 4.83 8.30
C LEU A 15 6.90 3.71 9.11
N SER A 16 6.75 3.90 10.42
CA SER A 16 6.07 2.93 11.29
C SER A 16 4.54 2.96 11.17
N ALA A 17 3.97 3.98 10.51
CA ALA A 17 2.55 4.10 10.33
C ALA A 17 2.02 3.10 9.28
N PRO A 18 0.82 2.50 9.49
CA PRO A 18 0.21 1.61 8.50
C PRO A 18 -0.18 2.34 7.20
N PHE A 19 -0.38 3.66 7.27
CA PHE A 19 -0.58 4.54 6.13
C PHE A 19 0.20 5.84 6.37
N VAL A 20 1.18 6.13 5.51
CA VAL A 20 2.10 7.26 5.68
C VAL A 20 1.58 8.44 4.86
N ILE A 21 1.40 9.60 5.48
CA ILE A 21 1.10 10.86 4.76
C ILE A 21 2.35 11.74 4.81
N SER A 22 3.01 11.86 3.67
CA SER A 22 4.16 12.74 3.46
C SER A 22 4.23 13.11 1.97
N PRO A 23 4.62 14.35 1.62
CA PRO A 23 4.83 14.74 0.23
C PRO A 23 5.92 13.91 -0.47
N GLU A 24 6.98 13.53 0.25
CA GLU A 24 8.17 12.87 -0.31
C GLU A 24 8.03 11.34 -0.32
N TYR A 25 7.46 10.76 0.74
CA TYR A 25 7.44 9.28 0.92
C TYR A 25 6.04 8.67 1.05
N GLY A 26 4.99 9.45 1.31
CA GLY A 26 3.68 8.92 1.72
C GLY A 26 3.12 7.77 0.87
N THR A 27 2.29 6.92 1.46
CA THR A 27 1.64 5.78 0.81
C THR A 27 0.94 6.23 -0.48
N ARG A 28 1.43 5.74 -1.63
CA ARG A 28 0.91 6.11 -2.97
C ARG A 28 -0.11 5.13 -3.50
N CYS A 29 -0.02 3.87 -3.11
CA CYS A 29 -1.01 2.87 -3.46
C CYS A 29 -1.21 1.86 -2.32
N SER A 30 -2.36 1.20 -2.34
CA SER A 30 -2.67 0.03 -1.53
C SER A 30 -3.28 -1.03 -2.44
N THR A 31 -2.68 -2.21 -2.44
CA THR A 31 -3.04 -3.30 -3.34
C THR A 31 -3.62 -4.46 -2.52
N LEU A 32 -4.72 -5.01 -3.02
CA LEU A 32 -5.42 -6.16 -2.46
C LEU A 32 -5.47 -7.26 -3.53
N VAL A 33 -5.04 -8.45 -3.15
CA VAL A 33 -5.11 -9.65 -3.98
C VAL A 33 -5.92 -10.69 -3.23
N LEU A 34 -7.08 -11.04 -3.78
CA LEU A 34 -7.84 -12.23 -3.36
C LEU A 34 -7.51 -13.33 -4.33
N TRP A 35 -7.18 -14.49 -3.80
CA TRP A 35 -6.95 -15.70 -4.57
C TRP A 35 -7.61 -16.84 -3.82
N ASP A 36 -8.50 -17.57 -4.49
CA ASP A 36 -9.16 -18.73 -3.94
C ASP A 36 -8.64 -20.06 -4.53
N ASN A 37 -9.17 -21.16 -4.03
CA ASN A 37 -8.77 -22.51 -4.43
C ASN A 37 -9.26 -22.92 -5.83
N SER A 38 -10.17 -22.16 -6.48
CA SER A 38 -10.54 -22.40 -7.88
C SER A 38 -9.58 -21.73 -8.86
N GLY A 39 -8.58 -20.99 -8.36
CA GLY A 39 -7.65 -20.26 -9.22
C GLY A 39 -8.18 -18.90 -9.67
N ASP A 40 -9.33 -18.46 -9.14
CA ASP A 40 -9.85 -17.12 -9.39
C ASP A 40 -9.02 -16.11 -8.60
N ILE A 41 -8.45 -15.14 -9.31
CA ILE A 41 -7.69 -14.04 -8.71
C ILE A 41 -8.41 -12.73 -8.95
N HIS A 42 -8.69 -12.01 -7.87
CA HIS A 42 -9.17 -10.64 -7.89
C HIS A 42 -8.07 -9.71 -7.40
N PHE A 43 -7.62 -8.83 -8.29
CA PHE A 43 -6.67 -7.78 -7.96
C PHE A 43 -7.41 -6.45 -7.88
N CYS A 44 -7.22 -5.70 -6.80
CA CYS A 44 -7.73 -4.35 -6.64
C CYS A 44 -6.62 -3.45 -6.10
N GLU A 45 -6.40 -2.30 -6.74
CA GLU A 45 -5.44 -1.31 -6.29
C GLU A 45 -6.10 0.05 -6.17
N ARG A 46 -5.87 0.72 -5.05
CA ARG A 46 -6.21 2.13 -4.84
C ARG A 46 -4.95 2.96 -4.89
N SER A 47 -5.01 4.10 -5.58
CA SER A 47 -3.96 5.13 -5.59
C SER A 47 -4.37 6.32 -4.75
N PHE A 48 -3.39 7.02 -4.16
CA PHE A 48 -3.59 8.15 -3.28
C PHE A 48 -2.71 9.34 -3.66
N THR A 49 -3.24 10.54 -3.48
CA THR A 49 -2.50 11.80 -3.66
C THR A 49 -1.44 12.00 -2.57
N PRO A 50 -0.51 12.96 -2.73
CA PRO A 50 0.40 13.39 -1.66
C PRO A 50 -0.27 13.73 -0.32
N ALA A 51 -1.52 14.21 -0.37
CA ALA A 51 -2.31 14.53 0.82
C ALA A 51 -2.97 13.29 1.47
N GLY A 52 -2.82 12.09 0.88
CA GLY A 52 -3.45 10.87 1.35
C GLY A 52 -4.91 10.70 0.90
N GLU A 53 -5.38 11.54 -0.03
CA GLU A 53 -6.73 11.43 -0.58
C GLU A 53 -6.77 10.32 -1.64
N MET A 54 -7.82 9.52 -1.67
CA MET A 54 -7.99 8.50 -2.70
C MET A 54 -8.21 9.16 -4.06
N ASP A 55 -7.39 8.78 -5.04
CA ASP A 55 -7.39 9.34 -6.39
C ASP A 55 -8.08 8.38 -7.38
N GLN A 56 -7.67 7.11 -7.38
CA GLN A 56 -8.15 6.11 -8.33
C GLN A 56 -8.28 4.74 -7.69
N GLU A 57 -9.16 3.92 -8.26
CA GLU A 57 -9.23 2.47 -8.00
C GLU A 57 -9.22 1.72 -9.33
N LYS A 58 -8.41 0.67 -9.43
CA LYS A 58 -8.36 -0.25 -10.56
C LYS A 58 -8.58 -1.67 -10.08
N SER A 59 -9.45 -2.40 -10.76
CA SER A 59 -9.77 -3.79 -10.43
C SER A 59 -9.59 -4.68 -11.66
N TYR A 60 -9.00 -5.85 -11.45
CA TYR A 60 -8.78 -6.88 -12.47
C TYR A 60 -9.23 -8.24 -11.92
N ARG A 61 -9.73 -9.09 -12.81
CA ARG A 61 -9.95 -10.51 -12.52
C ARG A 61 -9.16 -11.35 -13.50
N LEU A 62 -8.53 -12.39 -12.97
CA LEU A 62 -7.65 -13.29 -13.70
C LEU A 62 -8.04 -14.71 -13.30
N GLN A 63 -7.94 -15.65 -14.25
CA GLN A 63 -8.04 -17.08 -13.97
C GLN A 63 -6.65 -17.67 -14.17
N LEU A 64 -6.16 -18.45 -13.20
CA LEU A 64 -5.00 -19.30 -13.40
C LEU A 64 -5.46 -20.71 -13.80
N ASP A 65 -4.82 -21.24 -14.84
CA ASP A 65 -4.99 -22.60 -15.36
C ASP A 65 -4.05 -23.61 -14.66
#